data_AF-A0A3N5TA97-F1
#
_entry.id   AF-A0A3N5TA97-F1
#
_cell.length_a   1.000
_cell.length_b   1.000
_cell.length_c   1.000
_cell.angle_alpha   90.00
_cell.angle_beta   90.00
_cell.angle_gamma   90.00
#
_symmetry.space_group_name_H-M   'P 1'
#
loop_
_entity.id
_entity.type
_entity.pdbx_description
1 polymer ?
#
loop_
_entity_poly.entity_id
_entity_poly.type
_entity_poly.pdbx_seq_one_letter_code
_entity_poly.pdbx_strand_id
1 'polypeptide(L)'
;MSPPSLKQPFVTGSVDTPRGPAPRVGWSLRFADHWGTLKARWAIGRMDYKVDPGLYALGHPSEQSPVLVTANYKMSFDRLREALPGRDAWILVLDTKGINVWCA
;
A
#
# COMPACT_ATOMS: atom_id res chain seq x y z
N MET A 1 6.61 -8.39 13.51
CA MET A 1 6.18 -8.32 12.10
C MET A 1 7.40 -8.15 11.23
N SER A 2 7.51 -8.95 10.17
CA SER A 2 8.56 -8.76 9.16
C SER A 2 8.30 -7.48 8.37
N PRO A 3 9.33 -6.77 7.89
CA PRO A 3 9.13 -5.63 7.00
C PRO A 3 8.46 -6.09 5.69
N PRO A 4 7.68 -5.20 5.04
CA PRO A 4 6.99 -5.52 3.80
C PRO A 4 7.98 -5.80 2.67
N SER A 5 7.63 -6.73 1.78
CA SER A 5 8.52 -7.14 0.70
C SER A 5 8.67 -6.04 -0.37
N LEU A 6 9.91 -5.80 -0.80
CA LEU A 6 10.24 -4.93 -1.93
C LEU A 6 9.83 -5.55 -3.29
N LYS A 7 9.49 -6.84 -3.33
CA LYS A 7 9.16 -7.57 -4.57
C LYS A 7 7.67 -7.53 -4.93
N GLN A 8 6.85 -6.77 -4.20
CA GLN A 8 5.44 -6.63 -4.51
C GLN A 8 5.24 -5.89 -5.86
N PRO A 9 4.24 -6.28 -6.68
CA PRO A 9 4.14 -5.87 -8.09
C PRO A 9 3.90 -4.37 -8.32
N PHE A 10 3.44 -3.64 -7.30
CA PHE A 10 3.18 -2.20 -7.33
C PHE A 10 4.32 -1.36 -6.72
N VAL A 11 5.37 -2.01 -6.21
CA VAL A 11 6.56 -1.33 -5.66
C VAL A 11 7.43 -0.83 -6.81
N THR A 12 7.91 0.41 -6.68
CA THR A 12 8.72 1.12 -7.69
C THR A 12 10.15 1.40 -7.22
N GLY A 13 10.50 1.04 -5.99
CA GLY A 13 11.83 1.21 -5.42
C GLY A 13 11.81 1.05 -3.91
N SER A 14 12.78 1.65 -3.24
CA SER A 14 12.87 1.71 -1.78
C SER A 14 13.32 3.08 -1.29
N VAL A 15 13.01 3.38 -0.04
CA VAL A 15 13.53 4.52 0.72
C VAL A 15 14.19 3.99 1.98
N ASP A 16 15.42 4.41 2.26
CA ASP A 16 16.12 3.99 3.46
C ASP A 16 15.49 4.61 4.71
N THR A 17 15.30 3.79 5.74
CA THR A 17 14.80 4.23 7.04
C THR A 17 15.69 3.66 8.14
N PRO A 18 15.64 4.20 9.37
CA PRO A 18 16.40 3.65 10.50
C PRO A 18 16.10 2.17 10.81
N ARG A 19 14.96 1.63 10.36
CA ARG A 19 14.59 0.21 10.52
C ARG A 19 14.86 -0.66 9.28
N GLY A 20 15.52 -0.10 8.27
CA GLY A 20 15.79 -0.75 6.99
C GLY A 20 14.98 -0.15 5.83
N PRO A 21 15.17 -0.66 4.60
CA PRO A 21 14.53 -0.10 3.43
C PRO A 21 13.01 -0.30 3.45
N ALA A 22 12.25 0.78 3.31
CA ALA A 22 10.81 0.75 3.13
C ALA A 22 10.47 0.72 1.63
N PRO A 23 9.52 -0.11 1.17
CA PRO A 23 9.06 -0.12 -0.22
C PRO A 23 8.48 1.24 -0.63
N ARG A 24 8.95 1.74 -1.77
CA ARG A 24 8.43 2.94 -2.41
C ARG A 24 7.33 2.59 -3.41
N VAL A 25 6.23 3.34 -3.35
CA VAL A 25 5.07 3.21 -4.23
C VAL A 25 4.71 4.57 -4.84
N GLY A 26 4.04 4.55 -5.99
CA GLY A 26 3.48 5.74 -6.62
C GLY A 26 1.98 5.90 -6.37
N TRP A 27 1.46 7.10 -6.60
CA TRP A 27 0.01 7.35 -6.63
C TRP A 27 -0.65 6.72 -7.86
N SER A 28 0.06 6.66 -9.00
CA SER A 28 -0.44 6.03 -10.21
C SER A 28 -0.58 4.52 -10.04
N LEU A 29 -1.78 4.02 -10.27
CA LEU A 29 -2.07 2.60 -10.30
C LEU A 29 -1.56 1.99 -11.61
N ARG A 30 -1.05 0.76 -11.53
CA ARG A 30 -0.69 -0.04 -12.71
C ARG A 30 -1.94 -0.77 -13.22
N PHE A 31 -1.92 -1.21 -14.48
CA PHE A 31 -3.02 -2.00 -15.04
C PHE A 31 -3.35 -3.24 -14.20
N ALA A 32 -2.33 -3.89 -13.63
CA ALA A 32 -2.50 -5.04 -12.73
C ALA A 32 -3.28 -4.69 -11.44
N ASP A 33 -3.15 -3.46 -10.93
CA ASP A 33 -3.89 -2.99 -9.75
C ASP A 33 -5.38 -2.85 -10.08
N HIS A 34 -5.70 -2.23 -11.22
CA HIS A 34 -7.08 -2.11 -11.71
C HIS A 34 -7.72 -3.48 -11.96
N TRP A 35 -7.00 -4.38 -12.62
CA TRP A 35 -7.48 -5.73 -12.89
C TRP A 35 -7.74 -6.52 -11.59
N GLY A 36 -6.84 -6.40 -10.61
CA GLY A 36 -7.02 -6.97 -9.28
C GLY A 36 -8.25 -6.41 -8.55
N THR A 37 -8.46 -5.09 -8.63
CA THR A 37 -9.65 -4.43 -8.07
C THR A 37 -10.94 -4.95 -8.70
N LEU A 38 -10.98 -5.09 -10.03
CA LEU A 38 -12.15 -5.62 -10.74
C LEU A 38 -12.46 -7.07 -10.32
N LYS A 39 -11.45 -7.94 -10.27
CA LYS A 39 -11.59 -9.32 -9.77
C LYS A 39 -12.14 -9.36 -8.35
N ALA A 40 -11.57 -8.57 -7.44
CA ALA A 40 -12.02 -8.52 -6.06
C ALA A 40 -13.48 -8.05 -5.91
N ARG A 41 -13.92 -7.10 -6.76
CA ARG A 41 -15.32 -6.64 -6.83
C ARG A 41 -16.28 -7.73 -7.29
N TRP A 42 -15.85 -8.62 -8.18
CA TRP A 42 -16.59 -9.84 -8.57
C TRP A 42 -16.35 -11.03 -7.64
N ALA A 43 -15.82 -10.80 -6.44
CA ALA A 43 -15.49 -11.82 -5.45
C ALA A 43 -14.43 -12.86 -5.86
N ILE A 44 -13.73 -12.64 -6.98
CA ILE A 44 -12.65 -13.52 -7.45
C ILE A 44 -11.36 -13.18 -6.69
N GLY A 45 -10.86 -14.12 -5.89
CA GLY A 45 -9.61 -13.96 -5.14
C GLY A 45 -9.64 -12.87 -4.07
N ARG A 46 -10.83 -12.37 -3.69
CA ARG A 46 -10.97 -11.22 -2.79
C ARG A 46 -10.42 -11.47 -1.38
N MET A 47 -10.48 -12.72 -0.91
CA MET A 47 -10.04 -13.11 0.43
C MET A 47 -8.52 -13.03 0.59
N ASP A 48 -7.79 -13.03 -0.53
CA ASP A 48 -6.33 -12.99 -0.59
C ASP A 48 -5.82 -11.70 -1.26
N TYR A 49 -6.71 -10.74 -1.55
CA TYR A 49 -6.34 -9.46 -2.17
C TYR A 49 -5.76 -8.49 -1.14
N LYS A 50 -4.52 -8.79 -0.72
CA LYS A 50 -3.84 -8.11 0.39
C LYS A 50 -2.50 -7.51 -0.04
N VAL A 51 -2.01 -6.60 0.78
CA VAL A 51 -0.64 -6.07 0.75
C VAL A 51 0.09 -6.49 2.02
N ASP A 52 1.42 -6.57 1.97
CA ASP A 52 2.19 -6.89 3.18
C ASP A 52 2.00 -5.76 4.23
N PRO A 53 1.69 -6.06 5.49
CA PRO A 53 1.64 -5.04 6.54
C PRO A 53 3.00 -4.37 6.76
N GLY A 54 2.99 -3.08 7.08
CA GLY A 54 4.21 -2.32 7.37
C GLY A 54 4.22 -0.92 6.79
N LEU A 55 5.40 -0.30 6.80
CA LEU A 55 5.61 1.07 6.35
C LEU A 55 5.98 1.10 4.86
N TYR A 56 5.29 1.95 4.10
CA TYR A 56 5.54 2.23 2.69
C TYR A 56 5.81 3.71 2.48
N ALA A 57 6.68 4.04 1.53
CA ALA A 57 6.90 5.40 1.07
C ALA A 57 6.02 5.70 -0.14
N LEU A 58 5.14 6.70 -0.07
CA LEU A 58 4.50 7.29 -1.25
C LEU A 58 5.39 8.41 -1.78
N GLY A 59 5.92 8.25 -3.00
CA GLY A 59 6.85 9.24 -3.57
C GLY A 59 8.19 9.26 -2.83
N HIS A 60 8.65 10.44 -2.42
CA HIS A 60 9.92 10.69 -1.71
C HIS A 60 9.68 11.36 -0.35
N PRO A 61 9.06 10.68 0.62
CA PRO A 61 8.75 11.26 1.91
C PRO A 61 10.01 11.54 2.73
N SER A 62 9.98 12.63 3.48
CA SER A 62 10.97 12.97 4.50
C SER A 62 10.49 12.58 5.89
N GLU A 63 11.31 12.77 6.91
CA GLU A 63 10.95 12.53 8.32
C GLU A 63 9.79 13.42 8.80
N GLN A 64 9.54 14.54 8.12
CA GLN A 64 8.47 15.49 8.41
C GLN A 64 7.19 15.22 7.59
N SER A 65 7.25 14.30 6.62
CA SER A 65 6.09 13.96 5.80
C SER A 65 4.99 13.30 6.65
N PRO A 66 3.71 13.55 6.31
CA PRO A 66 2.59 12.99 7.05
C PRO A 66 2.59 11.46 6.98
N VAL A 67 2.13 10.83 8.07
CA VAL A 67 1.87 9.39 8.13
C VAL A 67 0.38 9.15 7.96
N LEU A 68 0.02 8.39 6.94
CA LEU A 68 -1.35 8.00 6.62
C LEU A 68 -1.53 6.51 6.95
N VAL A 69 -2.59 6.17 7.67
CA VAL A 69 -2.83 4.80 8.13
C VAL A 69 -3.92 4.14 7.29
N THR A 70 -3.73 2.88 6.90
CA THR A 70 -4.72 2.08 6.16
C THR A 70 -4.70 0.61 6.60
N ALA A 71 -5.71 -0.12 6.18
CA ALA A 71 -5.82 -1.56 6.26
C ALA A 71 -4.97 -2.28 5.18
N ASN A 72 -4.58 -3.54 5.43
CA ASN A 72 -3.86 -4.38 4.47
C ASN A 72 -4.74 -5.01 3.38
N TYR A 73 -6.02 -4.67 3.29
CA TYR A 73 -6.81 -4.95 2.09
C TYR A 73 -6.32 -4.08 0.93
N LYS A 74 -5.85 -4.71 -0.16
CA LYS A 74 -5.14 -4.01 -1.24
C LYS A 74 -5.99 -2.92 -1.90
N MET A 75 -7.31 -3.09 -1.97
CA MET A 75 -8.19 -2.05 -2.50
C MET A 75 -8.21 -0.80 -1.62
N SER A 76 -8.20 -0.93 -0.28
CA SER A 76 -8.11 0.23 0.63
C SER A 76 -6.80 0.97 0.42
N PHE A 77 -5.69 0.23 0.34
CA PHE A 77 -4.36 0.77 0.08
C PHE A 77 -4.28 1.50 -1.27
N ASP A 78 -4.81 0.91 -2.34
CA ASP A 78 -4.81 1.51 -3.68
C ASP A 78 -5.67 2.79 -3.73
N ARG A 79 -6.86 2.78 -3.09
CA ARG A 79 -7.73 3.97 -2.98
C ARG A 79 -7.05 5.12 -2.22
N LEU A 80 -6.24 4.82 -1.20
CA LEU A 80 -5.50 5.85 -0.46
C LEU A 80 -4.43 6.50 -1.33
N ARG A 81 -3.57 5.70 -1.98
CA ARG A 81 -2.45 6.25 -2.77
C ARG A 81 -2.92 6.96 -4.04
N GLU A 82 -3.96 6.47 -4.72
CA GLU A 82 -4.49 7.12 -5.94
C GLU A 82 -5.07 8.51 -5.67
N ALA A 83 -5.54 8.77 -4.44
CA ALA A 83 -6.11 10.04 -4.02
C ALA A 83 -5.05 11.14 -3.72
N LEU A 84 -3.76 10.82 -3.84
CA LEU A 84 -2.64 11.66 -3.42
C LEU A 84 -1.64 11.95 -4.56
N PRO A 85 -2.09 12.48 -5.72
CA PRO A 85 -1.20 12.75 -6.84
C PRO A 85 -0.15 13.82 -6.46
N GLY A 86 1.12 13.52 -6.75
CA GLY A 86 2.23 14.45 -6.55
C GLY A 86 2.55 14.76 -5.07
N ARG A 87 2.03 13.98 -4.12
CA ARG A 87 2.30 14.16 -2.69
C ARG A 87 3.25 13.09 -2.18
N ASP A 88 4.10 13.51 -1.25
CA ASP A 88 5.00 12.63 -0.53
C ASP A 88 4.46 12.36 0.88
N ALA A 89 4.29 11.08 1.22
CA ALA A 89 3.75 10.66 2.50
C ALA A 89 4.28 9.27 2.91
N TRP A 90 4.25 8.99 4.19
CA TRP A 90 4.39 7.62 4.68
C TRP A 90 3.03 6.96 4.74
N ILE A 91 2.91 5.71 4.30
CA ILE A 91 1.70 4.90 4.43
C ILE A 91 1.99 3.76 5.39
N LEU A 92 1.35 3.77 6.56
CA LEU A 92 1.39 2.68 7.51
C LEU A 92 0.22 1.73 7.25
N VAL A 93 0.54 0.53 6.77
CA VAL A 93 -0.42 -0.53 6.49
C VAL A 93 -0.52 -1.46 7.68
N LEU A 94 -1.68 -1.50 8.33
CA LEU A 94 -1.96 -2.38 9.46
C LEU A 94 -2.43 -3.75 9.01
N ASP A 95 -2.05 -4.80 9.76
CA ASP A 95 -2.55 -6.14 9.49
C ASP A 95 -3.99 -6.30 9.97
N THR A 96 -4.91 -6.14 9.02
CA THR A 96 -6.36 -6.31 9.19
C THR A 96 -6.84 -7.65 8.64
N LYS A 97 -5.94 -8.63 8.43
CA LYS A 97 -6.25 -9.92 7.80
C LYS A 97 -6.93 -9.78 6.42
N GLY A 98 -6.70 -8.69 5.71
CA GLY A 98 -7.30 -8.37 4.41
C GLY A 98 -8.72 -7.82 4.48
N ILE A 99 -9.15 -7.30 5.63
CA ILE A 99 -10.42 -6.58 5.79
C ILE A 99 -10.21 -5.09 5.47
N ASN A 100 -11.23 -4.42 4.94
CA ASN A 100 -11.13 -3.00 4.58
C ASN A 100 -11.15 -2.08 5.82
N VAL A 101 -10.89 -0.78 5.62
CA VAL A 101 -10.84 0.21 6.71
C VAL A 101 -12.17 0.45 7.45
N TRP A 102 -13.30 0.02 6.89
CA TRP A 102 -14.62 0.19 7.50
C TRP A 102 -14.99 -0.98 8.43
N CYS A 103 -14.61 -2.20 8.03
CA CYS A 103 -15.00 -3.43 8.71
C CYS A 103 -13.95 -3.97 9.69
N ALA A 104 -12.71 -3.50 9.60
CA ALA A 104 -11.58 -4.03 10.35
C ALA A 104 -11.56 -3.60 11.81
#